data_AF-A0A6V7XAZ9-F1
#
_entry.id   AF-A0A6V7XAZ9-F1
#
_cell.length_a   1.000
_cell.length_b   1.000
_cell.length_c   1.000
_cell.angle_alpha   90.00
_cell.angle_beta   90.00
_cell.angle_gamma   90.00
#
_symmetry.space_group_name_H-M   'P 1'
#
loop_
_entity.id
_entity.type
_entity.pdbx_description
1 polymer ?
#
loop_
_entity_poly.entity_id
_entity_poly.type
_entity_poly.pdbx_seq_one_letter_code
_entity_poly.pdbx_strand_id
1 'polypeptide(L)'
;MSDVVSQLMDRVLAGRPEPLLVGLQVHPPNFHHPFTLPLRPLAQNNPAALAAAIERLNEISQAGIDLLSGTTTTKVVAVWPLGAQRTANPAGNSGGCVNDQEHVVTARCRSIVRIINPNDRLCLARAVFVGLTKIWMMERGEAAGVFKAFCKQPQDQHAGPAQEMLRKAGIPLNLQEYSLAHLEILQQSLSHHMGGAGYIRLVVFKKEQQYRIVYKGDGKAARFNICILLENNHYHYIDRPEQLFNVDRYCVDCEKGVSRWSHWAGCSVVCRLCMRSGPEFPCQVLFYSYYKHCWFPLVGC
;
A
#
# COMPACT_ATOMS: atom_id res chain seq x y z
N MET A 1 22.74 10.87 -19.35
CA MET A 1 21.93 10.21 -18.29
C MET A 1 22.41 8.79 -17.99
N SER A 2 22.78 7.98 -18.99
CA SER A 2 23.29 6.62 -18.80
C SER A 2 24.36 6.50 -17.72
N ASP A 3 25.38 7.37 -17.72
CA ASP A 3 26.49 7.30 -16.74
C ASP A 3 26.05 7.54 -15.28
N VAL A 4 25.06 8.41 -15.05
CA VAL A 4 24.52 8.68 -13.71
C VAL A 4 23.69 7.50 -13.20
N VAL A 5 22.89 6.89 -14.09
CA VAL A 5 22.11 5.70 -13.77
C VAL A 5 23.04 4.51 -13.52
N SER A 6 24.10 4.35 -14.32
CA SER A 6 25.16 3.36 -14.09
C SER A 6 25.80 3.56 -12.71
N GLN A 7 26.24 4.77 -12.36
CA GLN A 7 26.83 5.04 -11.04
C GLN A 7 25.86 4.76 -9.87
N LEU A 8 24.58 5.09 -10.03
CA LEU A 8 23.54 4.79 -9.04
C LEU A 8 23.31 3.27 -8.89
N MET A 9 23.24 2.55 -10.01
CA MET A 9 23.12 1.09 -10.00
C MET A 9 24.38 0.45 -9.41
N ASP A 10 25.56 0.85 -9.84
CA ASP A 10 26.84 0.37 -9.34
C ASP A 10 26.93 0.60 -7.84
N ARG A 11 26.56 1.79 -7.34
CA ARG A 11 26.55 2.06 -5.89
C ARG A 11 25.58 1.16 -5.11
N VAL A 12 24.43 0.83 -5.69
CA VAL A 12 23.38 0.02 -5.04
C VAL A 12 23.67 -1.47 -5.12
N LEU A 13 24.35 -1.91 -6.19
CA LEU A 13 24.66 -3.30 -6.49
C LEU A 13 26.09 -3.69 -6.08
N ALA A 14 26.98 -2.73 -5.82
CA ALA A 14 28.38 -2.99 -5.47
C ALA A 14 28.52 -3.89 -4.25
N GLY A 15 29.35 -4.93 -4.39
CA GLY A 15 29.63 -5.91 -3.35
C GLY A 15 28.45 -6.84 -3.03
N ARG A 16 27.41 -6.87 -3.87
CA ARG A 16 26.23 -7.72 -3.69
C ARG A 16 26.12 -8.78 -4.79
N PRO A 17 25.48 -9.92 -4.51
CA PRO A 17 25.14 -10.92 -5.54
C PRO A 17 24.23 -10.33 -6.61
N GLU A 18 24.12 -11.00 -7.75
CA GLU A 18 23.24 -10.54 -8.83
C GLU A 18 21.76 -10.48 -8.35
N PRO A 19 21.08 -9.33 -8.51
CA PRO A 19 19.69 -9.18 -8.11
C PRO A 19 18.74 -9.94 -9.07
N LEU A 20 17.69 -10.53 -8.52
CA LEU A 20 16.60 -11.15 -9.29
C LEU A 20 15.85 -10.13 -10.14
N LEU A 21 15.61 -8.94 -9.58
CA LEU A 21 14.88 -7.87 -10.24
C LEU A 21 15.47 -6.52 -9.85
N VAL A 22 15.50 -5.59 -10.80
CA VAL A 22 15.91 -4.20 -10.60
C VAL A 22 14.86 -3.27 -11.20
N GLY A 23 14.65 -2.12 -10.59
CA GLY A 23 13.69 -1.10 -11.00
C GLY A 23 14.14 0.27 -10.51
N LEU A 24 13.40 1.30 -10.90
CA LEU A 24 13.74 2.69 -10.60
C LEU A 24 12.49 3.43 -10.15
N GLN A 25 12.62 4.25 -9.11
CA GLN A 25 11.61 5.21 -8.71
C GLN A 25 12.20 6.61 -8.82
N VAL A 26 11.52 7.48 -9.54
CA VAL A 26 11.85 8.89 -9.68
C VAL A 26 10.78 9.69 -8.94
N HIS A 27 11.20 10.58 -8.05
CA HIS A 27 10.33 11.47 -7.29
C HIS A 27 10.60 12.92 -7.72
N PRO A 28 9.98 13.39 -8.82
CA PRO A 28 10.02 14.80 -9.18
C PRO A 28 9.24 15.61 -8.13
N PRO A 29 9.68 16.83 -7.78
CA PRO A 29 9.00 17.68 -6.80
C PRO A 29 7.58 18.05 -7.22
N ASN A 30 7.30 18.10 -8.53
CA ASN A 30 6.02 18.51 -9.09
C ASN A 30 5.05 17.33 -9.34
N PHE A 31 5.40 16.12 -8.90
CA PHE A 31 4.56 14.94 -9.05
C PHE A 31 3.95 14.54 -7.71
N HIS A 32 2.63 14.37 -7.67
CA HIS A 32 1.92 13.82 -6.51
C HIS A 32 2.30 12.35 -6.22
N HIS A 33 2.73 11.61 -7.25
CA HIS A 33 3.11 10.21 -7.14
C HIS A 33 4.44 9.93 -7.86
N PRO A 34 5.32 9.08 -7.30
CA PRO A 34 6.59 8.76 -7.93
C PRO A 34 6.39 8.00 -9.23
N PHE A 35 7.14 8.40 -10.25
CA PHE A 35 7.24 7.61 -11.45
C PHE A 35 8.02 6.32 -11.14
N THR A 36 7.39 5.18 -11.37
CA THR A 36 7.97 3.88 -11.04
C THR A 36 8.15 3.05 -12.30
N LEU A 37 9.40 2.71 -12.60
CA LEU A 37 9.75 1.68 -13.57
C LEU A 37 9.54 0.29 -12.96
N PRO A 38 8.74 -0.57 -13.60
CA PRO A 38 8.47 -1.91 -13.09
C PRO A 38 9.76 -2.69 -12.86
N LEU A 39 9.78 -3.47 -11.78
CA LEU A 39 10.87 -4.40 -11.47
C LEU A 39 10.96 -5.47 -12.55
N ARG A 40 12.12 -5.60 -13.18
CA ARG A 40 12.42 -6.61 -14.20
C ARG A 40 13.81 -7.21 -13.97
N PRO A 41 14.14 -8.38 -14.54
CA PRO A 41 15.49 -8.92 -14.47
C PRO A 41 16.54 -7.90 -14.89
N LEU A 42 17.74 -7.96 -14.31
CA LEU A 42 18.82 -6.99 -14.57
C LEU A 42 19.15 -6.89 -16.08
N ALA A 43 19.08 -8.00 -16.81
CA ALA A 43 19.24 -8.00 -18.27
C ALA A 43 18.25 -7.08 -19.01
N GLN A 44 17.03 -6.95 -18.49
CA GLN A 44 15.95 -6.13 -19.07
C GLN A 44 15.93 -4.70 -18.52
N ASN A 45 16.32 -4.50 -17.26
CA ASN A 45 16.44 -3.19 -16.61
C ASN A 45 17.92 -2.86 -16.32
N ASN A 46 18.74 -2.93 -17.37
CA ASN A 46 20.13 -2.49 -17.33
C ASN A 46 20.21 -0.95 -17.32
N PRO A 47 21.38 -0.34 -17.03
CA PRO A 47 21.51 1.11 -16.94
C PRO A 47 21.01 1.86 -18.18
N ALA A 48 21.28 1.33 -19.38
CA ALA A 48 20.84 1.93 -20.64
C ALA A 48 19.31 1.87 -20.79
N ALA A 49 18.68 0.73 -20.44
CA ALA A 49 17.23 0.57 -20.49
C ALA A 49 16.50 1.48 -19.49
N LEU A 50 17.06 1.65 -18.29
CA LEU A 50 16.54 2.57 -17.28
C LEU A 50 16.72 4.02 -17.71
N ALA A 51 17.88 4.41 -18.23
CA ALA A 51 18.12 5.75 -18.76
C ALA A 51 17.16 6.08 -19.92
N ALA A 52 16.98 5.17 -20.87
CA ALA A 52 16.05 5.34 -21.99
C ALA A 52 14.58 5.44 -21.53
N ALA A 53 14.23 4.89 -20.36
CA ALA A 53 12.90 5.03 -19.80
C ALA A 53 12.70 6.38 -19.09
N ILE A 54 13.74 6.93 -18.47
CA ILE A 54 13.72 8.31 -17.94
C ILE A 54 13.66 9.32 -19.10
N GLU A 55 14.40 9.08 -20.19
CA GLU A 55 14.38 9.91 -21.40
C GLU A 55 13.00 9.92 -22.04
N ARG A 56 12.37 8.74 -22.21
CA ARG A 56 10.98 8.66 -22.69
C ARG A 56 9.98 9.35 -21.78
N LEU A 57 10.18 9.29 -20.45
CA LEU A 57 9.34 10.05 -19.52
C LEU A 57 9.48 11.56 -19.75
N ASN A 58 10.70 12.03 -19.99
CA ASN A 58 10.98 13.43 -20.26
C ASN A 58 10.27 13.90 -21.56
N GLU A 59 10.38 13.10 -22.62
CA GLU A 59 9.74 13.36 -23.92
C GLU A 59 8.20 13.38 -23.85
N ILE A 60 7.61 12.40 -23.14
CA ILE A 60 6.15 12.29 -22.98
C ILE A 60 5.60 13.45 -22.13
N SER A 61 6.40 14.01 -21.23
CA SER A 61 5.89 14.98 -20.26
C SER A 61 5.38 16.29 -20.87
N GLN A 62 5.77 16.67 -22.11
CA GLN A 62 5.40 17.89 -22.89
C GLN A 62 5.33 19.25 -22.14
N ALA A 63 5.52 19.29 -20.83
CA ALA A 63 5.30 20.42 -19.94
C ALA A 63 6.62 21.01 -19.42
N GLY A 64 7.74 20.73 -20.08
CA GLY A 64 9.05 21.25 -19.66
C GLY A 64 9.44 20.78 -18.25
N ILE A 65 9.02 19.57 -17.86
CA ILE A 65 9.40 18.99 -16.57
C ILE A 65 10.83 18.52 -16.71
N ASP A 66 11.75 19.43 -16.45
CA ASP A 66 13.16 19.09 -16.34
C ASP A 66 13.34 18.24 -15.07
N LEU A 67 13.28 16.92 -15.26
CA LEU A 67 13.51 15.89 -14.25
C LEU A 67 14.90 16.02 -13.58
N LEU A 68 15.79 16.82 -14.16
CA LEU A 68 17.16 17.05 -13.71
C LEU A 68 17.38 18.48 -13.18
N SER A 69 16.46 19.43 -13.40
CA SER A 69 16.47 20.72 -12.71
C SER A 69 15.73 20.62 -11.38
N GLY A 70 16.49 20.65 -10.29
CA GLY A 70 15.97 20.59 -8.93
C GLY A 70 16.32 19.29 -8.19
N THR A 71 15.83 19.16 -6.96
CA THR A 71 16.09 18.01 -6.08
C THR A 71 15.18 16.83 -6.42
N THR A 72 15.31 16.26 -7.62
CA THR A 72 14.64 15.00 -7.96
C THR A 72 15.29 13.86 -7.19
N THR A 73 14.51 13.14 -6.39
CA THR A 73 15.04 11.98 -5.65
C THR A 73 14.88 10.73 -6.50
N THR A 74 16.01 10.16 -6.91
CA THR A 74 16.06 8.90 -7.67
C THR A 74 16.45 7.74 -6.77
N LYS A 75 15.64 6.69 -6.76
CA LYS A 75 15.87 5.48 -5.96
C LYS A 75 15.94 4.27 -6.88
N VAL A 76 17.10 3.58 -6.88
CA VAL A 76 17.21 2.24 -7.47
C VAL A 76 16.64 1.23 -6.47
N VAL A 77 15.78 0.35 -6.97
CA VAL A 77 15.18 -0.72 -6.20
C VAL A 77 15.71 -2.03 -6.76
N ALA A 78 16.28 -2.88 -5.92
CA ALA A 78 16.76 -4.20 -6.31
C ALA A 78 16.27 -5.27 -5.34
N VAL A 79 15.95 -6.44 -5.88
CA VAL A 79 15.46 -7.61 -5.15
C VAL A 79 16.51 -8.71 -5.26
N TRP A 80 16.99 -9.23 -4.14
CA TRP A 80 18.02 -10.28 -4.11
C TRP A 80 17.45 -11.64 -3.70
N PRO A 81 18.06 -12.75 -4.15
CA PRO A 81 17.71 -14.08 -3.66
C PRO A 81 18.16 -14.24 -2.19
N LEU A 82 17.24 -14.69 -1.33
CA LEU A 82 17.42 -14.84 0.12
C LEU A 82 18.68 -15.66 0.52
N GLY A 83 19.11 -16.61 -0.31
CA GLY A 83 20.29 -17.43 -0.04
C GLY A 83 21.62 -16.68 -0.12
N ALA A 84 21.66 -15.57 -0.88
CA ALA A 84 22.91 -14.89 -1.22
C ALA A 84 23.28 -13.73 -0.26
N GLN A 85 22.40 -13.40 0.71
CA GLN A 85 22.71 -12.48 1.82
C GLN A 85 23.35 -13.19 3.03
N ARG A 86 23.49 -14.52 3.02
CA ARG A 86 23.99 -15.31 4.16
C ARG A 86 25.50 -15.24 4.39
N THR A 87 26.30 -14.68 3.48
CA THR A 87 27.77 -14.86 3.50
C THR A 87 28.59 -13.75 4.14
N ALA A 88 27.96 -12.75 4.78
CA ALA A 88 28.69 -11.58 5.31
C ALA A 88 28.61 -11.36 6.84
N ASN A 89 28.22 -12.35 7.64
CA ASN A 89 28.31 -12.25 9.11
C ASN A 89 28.94 -13.51 9.74
N PRO A 90 30.27 -13.55 9.89
CA PRO A 90 30.95 -14.60 10.64
C PRO A 90 31.17 -14.14 12.08
N ALA A 91 30.12 -14.12 12.92
CA ALA A 91 30.26 -14.21 14.38
C ALA A 91 28.89 -14.26 15.06
N GLY A 92 28.63 -15.36 15.76
CA GLY A 92 28.09 -15.36 17.12
C GLY A 92 26.73 -14.70 17.38
N ASN A 93 25.73 -15.55 17.56
CA ASN A 93 24.61 -15.42 18.50
C ASN A 93 23.56 -14.31 18.31
N SER A 94 22.32 -14.79 18.38
CA SER A 94 21.08 -14.13 18.84
C SER A 94 20.36 -13.16 17.90
N GLY A 95 19.17 -13.59 17.48
CA GLY A 95 17.94 -12.81 17.57
C GLY A 95 17.80 -11.55 16.71
N GLY A 96 17.08 -11.67 15.60
CA GLY A 96 16.54 -10.50 14.88
C GLY A 96 15.95 -10.83 13.52
N CYS A 97 16.62 -11.68 12.74
CA CYS A 97 16.34 -11.86 11.32
C CYS A 97 15.45 -13.06 10.96
N VAL A 98 14.61 -13.53 11.89
CA VAL A 98 13.49 -14.44 11.52
C VAL A 98 12.33 -13.62 10.93
N ASN A 99 12.30 -12.30 11.14
CA ASN A 99 11.19 -11.42 10.77
C ASN A 99 11.43 -10.55 9.52
N ASP A 100 12.56 -10.67 8.83
CA ASP A 100 12.83 -9.99 7.55
C ASP A 100 12.36 -10.83 6.35
N GLN A 101 11.17 -11.43 6.45
CA GLN A 101 10.48 -12.01 5.29
C GLN A 101 9.80 -10.87 4.49
N GLU A 102 10.61 -10.06 3.81
CA GLU A 102 10.08 -9.12 2.82
C GLU A 102 9.38 -9.88 1.67
N HIS A 103 8.09 -9.59 1.48
CA HIS A 103 7.28 -9.87 0.29
C HIS A 103 7.16 -11.32 -0.22
N VAL A 104 7.07 -12.32 0.67
CA VAL A 104 6.60 -13.66 0.25
C VAL A 104 5.07 -13.71 0.36
N VAL A 105 4.38 -13.37 -0.73
CA VAL A 105 2.92 -13.54 -0.77
C VAL A 105 2.58 -15.03 -0.88
N THR A 106 1.84 -15.53 0.11
CA THR A 106 1.44 -16.93 0.18
C THR A 106 0.48 -17.29 -0.94
N ALA A 107 0.65 -18.49 -1.52
CA ALA A 107 -0.17 -19.02 -2.62
C ALA A 107 -1.68 -19.18 -2.29
N ARG A 108 -2.09 -18.97 -1.04
CA ARG A 108 -3.49 -19.01 -0.57
C ARG A 108 -3.76 -17.94 0.48
N CYS A 109 -3.64 -16.67 0.09
CA CYS A 109 -4.04 -15.55 0.94
C CYS A 109 -5.56 -15.53 1.14
N ARG A 110 -6.03 -15.94 2.34
CA ARG A 110 -7.46 -15.98 2.69
C ARG A 110 -8.05 -14.61 3.03
N SER A 111 -7.23 -13.57 3.11
CA SER A 111 -7.69 -12.21 3.38
C SER A 111 -8.14 -11.47 2.12
N ILE A 112 -7.95 -12.03 0.92
CA ILE A 112 -8.44 -11.40 -0.31
C ILE A 112 -9.89 -11.83 -0.53
N VAL A 113 -10.81 -10.87 -0.48
CA VAL A 113 -12.18 -11.03 -0.93
C VAL A 113 -12.22 -10.74 -2.43
N ARG A 114 -12.31 -11.81 -3.22
CA ARG A 114 -12.36 -11.73 -4.68
C ARG A 114 -13.69 -11.13 -5.12
N ILE A 115 -13.64 -9.92 -5.65
CA ILE A 115 -14.79 -9.28 -6.29
C ILE A 115 -15.07 -9.94 -7.64
N ILE A 116 -16.32 -10.29 -7.88
CA ILE A 116 -16.81 -10.87 -9.14
C ILE A 116 -17.75 -9.84 -9.76
N ASN A 117 -17.56 -9.55 -11.04
CA ASN A 117 -18.49 -8.72 -11.81
C ASN A 117 -19.20 -9.62 -12.82
N PRO A 118 -20.47 -10.00 -12.59
CA PRO A 118 -21.17 -10.88 -13.51
C PRO A 118 -21.50 -10.20 -14.84
N ASN A 119 -22.00 -8.95 -14.82
CA ASN A 119 -22.50 -8.23 -15.99
C ASN A 119 -22.14 -6.73 -15.99
N ASP A 120 -21.14 -6.32 -15.19
CA ASP A 120 -20.77 -4.92 -15.04
C ASP A 120 -19.25 -4.76 -14.89
N ARG A 121 -18.77 -3.51 -14.72
CA ARG A 121 -17.36 -3.21 -14.47
C ARG A 121 -17.14 -2.52 -13.13
N LEU A 122 -18.02 -2.77 -12.14
CA LEU A 122 -18.07 -2.03 -10.89
C LEU A 122 -17.10 -2.56 -9.82
N CYS A 123 -16.03 -3.27 -10.19
CA CYS A 123 -15.16 -3.94 -9.23
C CYS A 123 -14.52 -2.98 -8.23
N LEU A 124 -14.17 -1.77 -8.67
CA LEU A 124 -13.64 -0.72 -7.79
C LEU A 124 -14.65 -0.37 -6.69
N ALA A 125 -15.87 0.04 -7.08
CA ALA A 125 -16.89 0.46 -6.14
C ALA A 125 -17.38 -0.69 -5.24
N ARG A 126 -17.45 -1.92 -5.77
CA ARG A 126 -17.74 -3.13 -4.98
C ARG A 126 -16.66 -3.40 -3.93
N ALA A 127 -15.37 -3.26 -4.29
CA ALA A 127 -14.27 -3.45 -3.34
C ALA A 127 -14.32 -2.41 -2.20
N VAL A 128 -14.60 -1.14 -2.54
CA VAL A 128 -14.79 -0.07 -1.56
C VAL A 128 -16.01 -0.36 -0.67
N PHE A 129 -17.14 -0.74 -1.26
CA PHE A 129 -18.36 -1.08 -0.54
C PHE A 129 -18.16 -2.22 0.47
N VAL A 130 -17.48 -3.29 0.07
CA VAL A 130 -17.14 -4.39 0.99
C VAL A 130 -16.32 -3.89 2.19
N GLY A 131 -15.34 -3.01 1.94
CA GLY A 131 -14.56 -2.37 3.00
C GLY A 131 -15.40 -1.50 3.94
N LEU A 132 -16.31 -0.69 3.40
CA LEU A 132 -17.23 0.14 4.19
C LEU A 132 -18.17 -0.71 5.05
N THR A 133 -18.74 -1.77 4.48
CA THR A 133 -19.59 -2.70 5.22
C THR A 133 -18.86 -3.30 6.41
N LYS A 134 -17.59 -3.71 6.23
CA LYS A 134 -16.78 -4.18 7.36
C LYS A 134 -16.61 -3.12 8.44
N ILE A 135 -16.32 -1.87 8.06
CA ILE A 135 -16.15 -0.76 9.01
C ILE A 135 -17.45 -0.54 9.80
N TRP A 136 -18.60 -0.47 9.13
CA TRP A 136 -19.89 -0.29 9.79
C TRP A 136 -20.23 -1.44 10.74
N MET A 137 -19.95 -2.69 10.34
CA MET A 137 -20.12 -3.85 11.22
C MET A 137 -19.21 -3.76 12.45
N MET A 138 -17.94 -3.36 12.28
CA MET A 138 -17.01 -3.15 13.39
C MET A 138 -17.48 -2.05 14.36
N GLU A 139 -18.02 -0.95 13.84
CA GLU A 139 -18.55 0.14 14.66
C GLU A 139 -19.81 -0.24 15.44
N ARG A 140 -20.59 -1.20 14.92
CA ARG A 140 -21.74 -1.79 15.61
C ARG A 140 -21.36 -2.92 16.58
N GLY A 141 -20.08 -3.23 16.73
CA GLY A 141 -19.60 -4.33 17.58
C GLY A 141 -19.93 -5.72 17.03
N GLU A 142 -20.25 -5.85 15.74
CA GLU A 142 -20.63 -7.14 15.16
C GLU A 142 -19.43 -8.11 15.12
N ALA A 143 -19.71 -9.38 15.39
CA ALA A 143 -18.69 -10.42 15.37
C ALA A 143 -18.10 -10.62 13.97
N ALA A 144 -16.81 -10.94 13.88
CA ALA A 144 -16.11 -11.18 12.61
C ALA A 144 -16.75 -12.29 11.73
N GLY A 145 -17.58 -13.16 12.30
CA GLY A 145 -18.37 -14.16 11.57
C GLY A 145 -19.43 -13.55 10.66
N VAL A 146 -20.03 -12.41 11.04
CA VAL A 146 -21.07 -11.74 10.24
C VAL A 146 -20.49 -11.20 8.94
N PHE A 147 -19.32 -10.55 9.01
CA PHE A 147 -18.62 -10.08 7.82
C PHE A 147 -18.22 -11.24 6.88
N LYS A 148 -17.79 -12.38 7.43
CA LYS A 148 -17.51 -13.59 6.63
C LYS A 148 -18.75 -14.14 5.95
N ALA A 149 -19.92 -14.08 6.61
CA ALA A 149 -21.18 -14.49 6.01
C ALA A 149 -21.59 -13.53 4.88
N PHE A 150 -21.45 -12.22 5.09
CA PHE A 150 -21.64 -11.20 4.05
C PHE A 150 -20.76 -11.45 2.82
N CYS A 151 -19.46 -11.72 3.01
CA CYS A 151 -18.55 -12.01 1.88
C CYS A 151 -18.90 -13.28 1.08
N LYS A 152 -19.75 -14.16 1.63
CA LYS A 152 -20.25 -15.37 0.96
C LYS A 152 -21.57 -15.15 0.22
N GLN A 153 -22.23 -14.00 0.41
CA GLN A 153 -23.46 -13.68 -0.28
C GLN A 153 -23.20 -13.49 -1.79
N PRO A 154 -24.21 -13.77 -2.64
CA PRO A 154 -24.16 -13.43 -4.05
C PRO A 154 -23.79 -11.95 -4.25
N GLN A 155 -22.72 -11.68 -5.01
CA GLN A 155 -22.18 -10.33 -5.18
C GLN A 155 -22.97 -9.48 -6.20
N ASP A 156 -23.96 -10.04 -6.88
CA ASP A 156 -24.96 -9.28 -7.65
C ASP A 156 -25.70 -8.27 -6.76
N GLN A 157 -25.93 -8.60 -5.49
CA GLN A 157 -26.53 -7.70 -4.49
C GLN A 157 -25.67 -6.48 -4.18
N HIS A 158 -24.37 -6.51 -4.49
CA HIS A 158 -23.47 -5.37 -4.29
C HIS A 158 -23.57 -4.32 -5.40
N ALA A 159 -24.24 -4.62 -6.52
CA ALA A 159 -24.32 -3.74 -7.68
C ALA A 159 -25.02 -2.42 -7.36
N GLY A 160 -26.21 -2.47 -6.74
CA GLY A 160 -26.98 -1.28 -6.39
C GLY A 160 -26.21 -0.31 -5.47
N PRO A 161 -25.68 -0.78 -4.32
CA PRO A 161 -24.84 0.05 -3.46
C PRO A 161 -23.58 0.60 -4.15
N ALA A 162 -22.94 -0.19 -5.01
CA ALA A 162 -21.76 0.25 -5.77
C ALA A 162 -22.11 1.35 -6.79
N GLN A 163 -23.24 1.22 -7.51
CA GLN A 163 -23.72 2.24 -8.44
C GLN A 163 -24.07 3.54 -7.71
N GLU A 164 -24.76 3.45 -6.57
CA GLU A 164 -25.12 4.64 -5.80
C GLU A 164 -23.87 5.37 -5.27
N MET A 165 -22.84 4.63 -4.86
CA MET A 165 -21.57 5.22 -4.45
C MET A 165 -20.91 6.01 -5.58
N LEU A 166 -20.82 5.44 -6.78
CA LEU A 166 -20.26 6.12 -7.95
C LEU A 166 -21.10 7.34 -8.34
N ARG A 167 -22.43 7.22 -8.31
CA ARG A 167 -23.36 8.32 -8.62
C ARG A 167 -23.18 9.49 -7.66
N LYS A 168 -23.07 9.22 -6.35
CA LYS A 168 -22.79 10.25 -5.33
C LYS A 168 -21.44 10.92 -5.51
N ALA A 169 -20.44 10.18 -5.99
CA ALA A 169 -19.13 10.70 -6.31
C ALA A 169 -19.06 11.42 -7.67
N GLY A 170 -20.14 11.42 -8.46
CA GLY A 170 -20.15 12.00 -9.81
C GLY A 170 -19.37 11.19 -10.85
N ILE A 171 -19.12 9.90 -10.60
CA ILE A 171 -18.36 9.03 -11.50
C ILE A 171 -19.32 8.29 -12.45
N PRO A 172 -19.08 8.31 -13.77
CA PRO A 172 -19.92 7.58 -14.73
C PRO A 172 -19.91 6.06 -14.50
N LEU A 173 -21.08 5.41 -14.63
CA LEU A 173 -21.27 3.98 -14.36
C LEU A 173 -20.80 3.05 -15.50
N ASN A 174 -20.72 3.58 -16.72
CA ASN A 174 -20.50 2.85 -17.96
C ASN A 174 -19.09 2.99 -18.51
N LEU A 175 -18.11 3.28 -17.64
CA LEU A 175 -16.71 3.34 -18.04
C LEU A 175 -16.20 1.95 -18.44
N GLN A 176 -15.32 1.92 -19.45
CA GLN A 176 -14.61 0.70 -19.77
C GLN A 176 -13.69 0.28 -18.61
N GLU A 177 -13.07 1.23 -17.93
CA GLU A 177 -12.14 0.94 -16.85
C GLU A 177 -12.19 2.04 -15.79
N TYR A 178 -12.08 1.66 -14.52
CA TYR A 178 -11.95 2.60 -13.42
C TYR A 178 -10.48 2.73 -13.03
N SER A 179 -9.83 3.80 -13.45
CA SER A 179 -8.43 4.14 -13.12
C SER A 179 -8.24 4.68 -11.69
N LEU A 180 -6.98 4.93 -11.31
CA LEU A 180 -6.61 5.59 -10.05
C LEU A 180 -7.18 7.01 -9.89
N ALA A 181 -7.48 7.72 -11.00
CA ALA A 181 -8.13 9.03 -10.92
C ALA A 181 -9.55 8.93 -10.33
N HIS A 182 -10.28 7.84 -10.63
CA HIS A 182 -11.61 7.61 -10.06
C HIS A 182 -11.53 7.23 -8.57
N LEU A 183 -10.43 6.62 -8.13
CA LEU A 183 -10.16 6.37 -6.72
C LEU A 183 -9.96 7.67 -5.93
N GLU A 184 -9.32 8.66 -6.53
CA GLU A 184 -9.15 9.99 -5.94
C GLU A 184 -10.51 10.68 -5.74
N ILE A 185 -11.35 10.68 -6.78
CA ILE A 185 -12.71 11.23 -6.70
C ILE A 185 -13.53 10.48 -5.64
N LEU A 186 -13.43 9.15 -5.56
CA LEU A 186 -14.08 8.37 -4.52
C LEU A 186 -13.56 8.71 -3.12
N GLN A 187 -12.25 8.86 -2.94
CA GLN A 187 -11.65 9.26 -1.66
C GLN A 187 -12.19 10.61 -1.20
N GLN A 188 -12.25 11.60 -2.10
CA GLN A 188 -12.80 12.93 -1.81
C GLN A 188 -14.28 12.86 -1.42
N SER A 189 -15.08 12.09 -2.17
CA SER A 189 -16.51 11.89 -1.88
C SER A 189 -16.73 11.22 -0.51
N LEU A 190 -15.96 10.18 -0.19
CA LEU A 190 -16.01 9.51 1.12
C LEU A 190 -15.62 10.47 2.25
N SER A 191 -14.56 11.26 2.07
CA SER A 191 -14.16 12.26 3.05
C SER A 191 -15.24 13.33 3.27
N HIS A 192 -15.96 13.73 2.23
CA HIS A 192 -17.05 14.69 2.34
C HIS A 192 -18.26 14.14 3.11
N HIS A 193 -18.62 12.86 2.91
CA HIS A 193 -19.85 12.29 3.45
C HIS A 193 -19.71 11.48 4.74
N MET A 194 -18.52 11.00 5.08
CA MET A 194 -18.33 9.97 6.12
C MET A 194 -17.47 10.40 7.30
N GLY A 195 -17.40 11.69 7.62
CA GLY A 195 -16.71 12.17 8.83
C GLY A 195 -15.39 12.91 8.58
N GLY A 196 -15.16 13.39 7.36
CA GLY A 196 -14.05 14.30 7.06
C GLY A 196 -12.75 13.62 6.65
N ALA A 197 -11.75 14.46 6.39
CA ALA A 197 -10.38 14.02 6.12
C ALA A 197 -9.80 13.31 7.36
N GLY A 198 -9.42 12.04 7.21
CA GLY A 198 -8.84 11.22 8.29
C GLY A 198 -9.77 10.17 8.90
N TYR A 199 -11.02 10.06 8.45
CA TYR A 199 -11.87 8.96 8.91
C TYR A 199 -11.64 7.66 8.11
N ILE A 200 -11.80 7.70 6.78
CA ILE A 200 -11.51 6.59 5.87
C ILE A 200 -10.42 7.00 4.88
N ARG A 201 -9.42 6.12 4.69
CA ARG A 201 -8.41 6.22 3.63
C ARG A 201 -8.45 4.98 2.74
N LEU A 202 -8.53 5.19 1.44
CA LEU A 202 -8.39 4.15 0.44
C LEU A 202 -6.89 3.91 0.17
N VAL A 203 -6.50 2.64 0.10
CA VAL A 203 -5.13 2.20 -0.12
C VAL A 203 -5.15 1.09 -1.17
N VAL A 204 -4.42 1.26 -2.26
CA VAL A 204 -4.41 0.29 -3.36
C VAL A 204 -3.03 -0.32 -3.50
N PHE A 205 -2.97 -1.64 -3.34
CA PHE A 205 -1.81 -2.46 -3.59
C PHE A 205 -1.91 -3.03 -5.01
N LYS A 206 -0.84 -2.96 -5.81
CA LYS A 206 -0.84 -3.51 -7.18
C LYS A 206 -0.04 -4.81 -7.25
N LYS A 207 -0.69 -5.91 -7.66
CA LYS A 207 -0.06 -7.23 -7.73
C LYS A 207 1.13 -7.24 -8.69
N GLU A 208 1.00 -6.62 -9.85
CA GLU A 208 2.06 -6.57 -10.88
C GLU A 208 3.28 -5.76 -10.42
N GLN A 209 3.16 -5.01 -9.33
CA GLN A 209 4.27 -4.31 -8.67
C GLN A 209 4.62 -4.92 -7.31
N GLN A 210 4.48 -6.25 -7.18
CA GLN A 210 4.78 -7.00 -5.95
C GLN A 210 4.00 -6.48 -4.73
N TYR A 211 2.74 -6.12 -4.94
CA TYR A 211 1.87 -5.60 -3.88
C TYR A 211 2.42 -4.32 -3.24
N ARG A 212 3.02 -3.44 -4.05
CA ARG A 212 3.33 -2.06 -3.64
C ARG A 212 2.08 -1.19 -3.66
N ILE A 213 2.08 -0.19 -2.79
CA ILE A 213 1.03 0.82 -2.77
C ILE A 213 1.19 1.72 -4.00
N VAL A 214 0.19 1.71 -4.88
CA VAL A 214 0.12 2.56 -6.08
C VAL A 214 -0.80 3.75 -5.90
N TYR A 215 -1.63 3.71 -4.86
CA TYR A 215 -2.49 4.82 -4.46
C TYR A 215 -2.70 4.76 -2.95
N LYS A 216 -2.56 5.90 -2.29
CA LYS A 216 -2.82 6.10 -0.87
C LYS A 216 -3.50 7.46 -0.75
N GLY A 217 -4.77 7.46 -0.37
CA GLY A 217 -5.54 8.71 -0.28
C GLY A 217 -4.83 9.74 0.58
N ASP A 218 -4.85 10.99 0.12
CA ASP A 218 -4.14 12.09 0.78
C ASP A 218 -4.68 12.38 2.18
N GLY A 219 -3.77 12.64 3.11
CA GLY A 219 -4.10 13.01 4.49
C GLY A 219 -3.20 12.34 5.53
N LYS A 220 -3.32 12.83 6.77
CA LYS A 220 -2.75 12.17 7.96
C LYS A 220 -3.31 10.74 8.10
N ALA A 221 -2.74 9.96 9.02
CA ALA A 221 -3.27 8.65 9.41
C ALA A 221 -4.80 8.63 9.50
N ALA A 222 -5.46 7.76 8.74
CA ALA A 222 -6.89 7.60 8.85
C ALA A 222 -7.26 6.61 9.95
N ARG A 223 -8.45 6.78 10.54
CA ARG A 223 -9.01 5.86 11.53
C ARG A 223 -9.19 4.47 10.92
N PHE A 224 -9.66 4.40 9.68
CA PHE A 224 -9.82 3.17 8.93
C PHE A 224 -9.10 3.23 7.58
N ASN A 225 -8.37 2.17 7.25
CA ASN A 225 -7.79 1.98 5.92
C ASN A 225 -8.59 0.89 5.19
N ILE A 226 -9.18 1.22 4.04
CA ILE A 226 -9.75 0.25 3.12
C ILE A 226 -8.64 -0.16 2.16
N CYS A 227 -8.12 -1.38 2.36
CA CYS A 227 -7.06 -1.93 1.54
C CYS A 227 -7.65 -2.67 0.34
N ILE A 228 -7.19 -2.33 -0.86
CA ILE A 228 -7.70 -2.83 -2.13
C ILE A 228 -6.52 -3.44 -2.89
N LEU A 229 -6.74 -4.58 -3.55
CA LEU A 229 -5.78 -5.18 -4.47
C LEU A 229 -6.20 -4.89 -5.91
N LEU A 230 -5.30 -4.30 -6.68
CA LEU A 230 -5.40 -4.19 -8.14
C LEU A 230 -4.59 -5.34 -8.77
N GLU A 231 -5.27 -6.21 -9.51
CA GLU A 231 -4.69 -7.34 -10.25
C GLU A 231 -5.37 -7.42 -11.62
N ASN A 232 -4.59 -7.42 -12.70
CA ASN A 232 -5.09 -7.50 -14.09
C ASN A 232 -6.21 -6.49 -14.39
N ASN A 233 -6.03 -5.25 -13.94
CA ASN A 233 -7.02 -4.17 -14.04
C ASN A 233 -8.37 -4.43 -13.34
N HIS A 234 -8.37 -5.34 -12.37
CA HIS A 234 -9.54 -5.68 -11.58
C HIS A 234 -9.26 -5.46 -10.09
N TYR A 235 -10.24 -4.87 -9.40
CA TYR A 235 -10.11 -4.52 -7.99
C TYR A 235 -10.70 -5.61 -7.10
N HIS A 236 -9.99 -5.94 -6.03
CA HIS A 236 -10.41 -6.85 -4.98
C HIS A 236 -10.25 -6.20 -3.61
N TYR A 237 -10.98 -6.67 -2.60
CA TYR A 237 -10.84 -6.15 -1.25
C TYR A 237 -9.84 -6.99 -0.45
N ILE A 238 -9.01 -6.34 0.36
CA ILE A 238 -8.06 -6.97 1.29
C ILE A 238 -8.59 -6.80 2.71
N ASP A 239 -9.06 -7.90 3.32
CA ASP A 239 -9.54 -7.95 4.71
C ASP A 239 -8.44 -7.64 5.72
N ARG A 240 -7.25 -8.21 5.50
CA ARG A 240 -6.08 -8.13 6.38
C ARG A 240 -4.80 -8.06 5.56
N PRO A 241 -4.14 -6.90 5.46
CA PRO A 241 -2.84 -6.81 4.81
C PRO A 241 -1.78 -7.68 5.51
N GLU A 242 -1.91 -7.93 6.80
CA GLU A 242 -1.03 -8.84 7.57
C GLU A 242 -0.91 -10.23 6.94
N GLN A 243 -2.04 -10.80 6.53
CA GLN A 243 -2.06 -12.12 5.90
C GLN A 243 -1.57 -12.09 4.46
N LEU A 244 -1.62 -10.92 3.80
CA LEU A 244 -1.06 -10.74 2.47
C LEU A 244 0.47 -10.81 2.52
N PHE A 245 1.07 -10.16 3.53
CA PHE A 245 2.52 -10.06 3.67
C PHE A 245 3.14 -11.08 4.64
N ASN A 246 2.33 -11.96 5.25
CA ASN A 246 2.76 -12.94 6.25
C ASN A 246 3.48 -12.29 7.45
N VAL A 247 2.90 -11.21 7.98
CA VAL A 247 3.44 -10.45 9.12
C VAL A 247 2.40 -10.32 10.24
N ASP A 248 2.85 -10.19 11.48
CA ASP A 248 1.94 -10.04 12.63
C ASP A 248 1.10 -8.76 12.56
N ARG A 249 1.72 -7.66 12.09
CA ARG A 249 1.10 -6.35 11.87
C ARG A 249 1.71 -5.71 10.64
N TYR A 250 0.89 -5.04 9.85
CA TYR A 250 1.33 -4.27 8.70
C TYR A 250 1.04 -2.79 8.93
N CYS A 251 2.05 -1.94 8.78
CA CYS A 251 1.87 -0.50 8.82
C CYS A 251 1.73 0.02 7.40
N VAL A 252 0.56 0.56 7.06
CA VAL A 252 0.28 1.17 5.74
C VAL A 252 1.15 2.39 5.49
N ASP A 253 1.46 3.18 6.52
CA ASP A 253 2.23 4.41 6.35
C ASP A 253 3.73 4.14 6.20
N CYS A 254 4.25 3.14 6.91
CA CYS A 254 5.64 2.67 6.75
C CYS A 254 5.81 1.64 5.63
N GLU A 255 4.70 1.17 5.05
CA GLU A 255 4.63 0.18 3.96
C GLU A 255 5.35 -1.15 4.25
N LYS A 256 5.38 -1.58 5.52
CA LYS A 256 6.14 -2.77 5.95
C LYS A 256 5.50 -3.52 7.12
N GLY A 257 5.95 -4.74 7.32
CA GLY A 257 5.71 -5.51 8.54
C GLY A 257 6.32 -4.83 9.76
N VAL A 258 5.56 -4.78 10.85
CA VAL A 258 5.98 -4.09 12.07
C VAL A 258 5.71 -4.95 13.30
N SER A 259 6.60 -4.87 14.28
CA SER A 259 6.44 -5.47 15.61
C SER A 259 6.80 -4.44 16.66
N ARG A 260 6.51 -4.71 17.94
CA ARG A 260 6.93 -3.81 19.04
C ARG A 260 8.44 -3.53 19.03
N TRP A 261 9.23 -4.50 18.59
CA TRP A 261 10.68 -4.43 18.56
C TRP A 261 11.21 -3.74 17.31
N SER A 262 10.64 -4.06 16.14
CA SER A 262 11.09 -3.58 14.84
C SER A 262 10.44 -2.28 14.38
N HIS A 263 9.35 -1.85 15.03
CA HIS A 263 8.65 -0.64 14.61
C HIS A 263 9.40 0.62 15.06
N TRP A 264 9.58 1.55 14.12
CA TRP A 264 10.29 2.80 14.35
C TRP A 264 9.53 3.68 15.35
N ALA A 265 10.26 4.21 16.35
CA ALA A 265 9.67 5.03 17.40
C ALA A 265 9.10 6.36 16.89
N GLY A 266 9.55 6.85 15.73
CA GLY A 266 9.06 8.09 15.11
C GLY A 266 7.84 7.92 14.21
N CYS A 267 7.26 6.72 14.10
CA CYS A 267 6.05 6.53 13.29
C CYS A 267 4.87 7.31 13.91
N SER A 268 4.33 8.25 13.14
CA SER A 268 3.24 9.15 13.55
C SER A 268 1.85 8.52 13.41
N VAL A 269 1.75 7.19 13.30
CA VAL A 269 0.50 6.50 12.92
C VAL A 269 0.26 5.22 13.68
N VAL A 270 1.32 4.47 14.01
CA VAL A 270 1.23 3.22 14.75
C VAL A 270 2.04 3.33 16.03
N CYS A 271 1.42 3.11 17.17
CA CYS A 271 2.14 3.14 18.43
C CYS A 271 3.04 1.90 18.56
N ARG A 272 4.35 2.10 18.71
CA ARG A 272 5.31 1.01 18.94
C ARG A 272 4.98 0.16 20.17
N LEU A 273 4.38 0.74 21.21
CA LEU A 273 4.09 0.05 22.47
C LEU A 273 2.83 -0.81 22.38
N CYS A 274 1.70 -0.23 21.96
CA CYS A 274 0.42 -0.93 21.92
C CYS A 274 0.04 -1.51 20.55
N MET A 275 0.80 -1.18 19.50
CA MET A 275 0.57 -1.60 18.11
C MET A 275 -0.82 -1.20 17.55
N ARG A 276 -1.48 -0.21 18.17
CA ARG A 276 -2.71 0.40 17.65
C ARG A 276 -2.37 1.49 16.62
N SER A 277 -3.29 1.72 15.69
CA SER A 277 -3.14 2.66 14.57
C SER A 277 -4.29 3.65 14.49
N GLY A 278 -4.05 4.85 13.96
CA GLY A 278 -5.09 5.86 13.72
C GLY A 278 -4.58 7.30 13.83
N PRO A 279 -5.44 8.31 13.63
CA PRO A 279 -5.09 9.73 13.66
C PRO A 279 -4.58 10.21 15.03
N GLU A 280 -4.96 9.51 16.10
CA GLU A 280 -4.59 9.84 17.50
C GLU A 280 -3.32 9.10 17.98
N PHE A 281 -2.62 8.40 17.08
CA PHE A 281 -1.42 7.63 17.40
C PHE A 281 -0.18 8.27 16.77
N PRO A 282 1.04 8.06 17.31
CA PRO A 282 1.38 7.23 18.47
C PRO A 282 0.80 7.81 19.76
N CYS A 283 0.57 6.96 20.76
CA CYS A 283 0.04 7.41 22.05
C CYS A 283 0.93 8.54 22.59
N GLN A 284 0.33 9.63 23.08
CA GLN A 284 1.09 10.64 23.81
C GLN A 284 1.70 10.00 25.05
N VAL A 285 3.04 9.99 25.13
CA VAL A 285 3.75 9.59 26.34
C VAL A 285 3.60 10.74 27.32
N LEU A 286 2.63 10.64 28.24
CA LEU A 286 2.58 11.54 29.39
C LEU A 286 3.80 11.24 30.25
N PHE A 287 4.79 12.14 30.21
CA PHE A 287 5.90 12.15 31.17
C PHE A 287 5.27 12.13 32.58
N TYR A 288 5.70 11.21 33.44
CA TYR A 288 5.11 10.85 34.75
C TYR A 288 4.01 9.78 34.77
N SER A 289 4.25 8.62 34.16
CA SER A 289 3.98 7.33 34.83
C SER A 289 4.46 6.19 33.94
N TYR A 290 5.57 5.56 34.35
CA TYR A 290 5.89 4.22 33.92
C TYR A 290 4.68 3.34 34.26
N TYR A 291 4.01 2.83 33.22
CA TYR A 291 2.81 1.98 33.28
C TYR A 291 1.53 2.67 33.78
N LYS A 292 0.71 3.27 32.88
CA LYS A 292 -0.78 3.12 32.92
C LYS A 292 -1.64 3.82 31.84
N HIS A 293 -1.10 4.56 30.86
CA HIS A 293 -1.97 5.29 29.90
C HIS A 293 -1.90 4.84 28.44
N CYS A 294 -1.89 3.52 28.18
CA CYS A 294 -2.39 2.97 26.90
C CYS A 294 -3.89 2.58 26.99
N TRP A 295 -4.62 3.19 27.93
CA TRP A 295 -6.06 3.06 28.08
C TRP A 295 -6.77 4.11 27.23
N PHE A 296 -7.20 3.72 26.03
CA PHE A 296 -8.59 4.02 25.69
C PHE A 296 -9.39 2.81 26.17
N PRO A 297 -10.30 2.99 27.15
CA PRO A 297 -11.19 1.91 27.56
C PRO A 297 -12.06 1.53 26.37
N LEU A 298 -12.35 0.24 26.30
CA LEU A 298 -13.60 -0.25 25.78
C LEU A 298 -14.73 0.60 26.39
N VAL A 299 -15.20 1.61 25.66
CA VAL A 299 -16.64 1.87 25.64
C VAL A 299 -17.12 0.79 24.67
N GLY A 300 -17.63 -0.36 25.10
CA GLY A 300 -18.66 -0.54 26.11
C GLY A 300 -19.94 -0.83 25.33
N CYS A 301 -20.16 -2.13 25.04
CA CYS A 301 -21.21 -2.72 24.19
C CYS A 301 -20.96 -2.68 22.68
#